data_AF-A0A310SRM6-F1
#
_entry.id   AF-A0A310SRM6-F1
#
_cell.length_a   1.000
_cell.length_b   1.000
_cell.length_c   1.000
_cell.angle_alpha   90.00
_cell.angle_beta   90.00
_cell.angle_gamma   90.00
#
_symmetry.space_group_name_H-M   'P 1'
#
loop_
_entity.id
_entity.type
_entity.pdbx_description
1 polymer ?
#
loop_
_entity_poly.entity_id
_entity_poly.type
_entity_poly.pdbx_seq_one_letter_code
_entity_poly.pdbx_strand_id
1 'polypeptide(L)'
;MPKQVPVENLVIPPQDGRICGTICICQMTAVLSSVALVYLTVAIYMPSTRAFQSGISEVPVMCTTIRAVNADNCEWGSCGEWCLSKTSGPCVQIHVNLRKNGSTILLANCTNTTNKTCYGIDQENAKKSKCIADECRNLTGTFNCSSGVCINITDAFECIFHDTDPPLKCSGRRGKITCIDIDGLFNCNRGTCERIRTPYNCDRRCVDIPTRNKNMILLSGDKVYLSQCERAIDVQTNREIWHEDRGDVMMASCYGIFNSTLGVEAVDCINGSVLEKDLLTDLTNFTYLSYLNIFATKPLDETRMVAPPEQDLIIANESRLLINLEGCVNTLREECKEFLHEYGKDGSDHNARARFPCYYAESNTGVVVSRFNLETTYKEFLIALLLPSILFVVSCLTLIFCQRTVVVGDDAKMRFKGTVGALVSIEKSASGNLGDAGGGNSAMAL
;
A
#
# COMPACT_ATOMS: atom_id res chain seq x y z
N MET A 1 -41.77 -15.11 -58.01
CA MET A 1 -42.20 -14.50 -56.73
C MET A 1 -42.76 -15.59 -55.85
N PRO A 2 -42.16 -15.90 -54.68
CA PRO A 2 -42.75 -16.89 -53.78
C PRO A 2 -44.01 -16.29 -53.13
N LYS A 3 -45.07 -17.10 -53.07
CA LYS A 3 -46.39 -16.77 -52.53
C LYS A 3 -46.27 -16.56 -51.02
N GLN A 4 -46.67 -15.39 -50.51
CA GLN A 4 -46.68 -15.12 -49.07
C GLN A 4 -47.57 -16.14 -48.36
N VAL A 5 -47.00 -16.86 -47.40
CA VAL A 5 -47.71 -17.88 -46.63
C VAL A 5 -48.65 -17.17 -45.64
N PRO A 6 -49.94 -17.54 -45.55
CA PRO A 6 -50.87 -16.97 -44.57
C PRO A 6 -50.36 -17.20 -43.15
N VAL A 7 -50.50 -16.19 -42.29
CA VAL A 7 -49.95 -16.14 -40.92
C VAL A 7 -50.40 -17.33 -40.05
N GLU A 8 -51.55 -17.93 -40.37
CA GLU A 8 -52.14 -19.09 -39.69
C GLU A 8 -51.42 -20.42 -39.94
N ASN A 9 -50.57 -20.51 -40.98
CA ASN A 9 -49.80 -21.71 -41.33
C ASN A 9 -48.31 -21.62 -40.94
N LEU A 10 -47.93 -20.61 -40.17
CA LEU A 10 -46.60 -20.54 -39.57
C LEU A 10 -46.56 -21.49 -38.37
N VAL A 11 -45.58 -22.42 -38.37
CA VAL A 11 -45.33 -23.35 -37.24
C VAL A 11 -45.13 -22.60 -35.91
N ILE A 12 -44.75 -21.32 -35.98
CA ILE A 12 -44.66 -20.40 -34.84
C ILE A 12 -45.35 -19.08 -35.26
N PRO A 13 -46.53 -18.74 -34.72
CA PRO A 13 -47.17 -17.46 -35.01
C PRO A 13 -46.31 -16.30 -34.47
N PRO A 14 -46.32 -15.12 -35.13
CA PRO A 14 -45.53 -13.98 -34.69
C PRO A 14 -45.96 -13.55 -33.28
N GLN A 15 -45.04 -13.72 -32.32
CA GLN A 15 -45.23 -13.30 -30.93
C GLN A 15 -45.00 -11.79 -30.78
N ASP A 16 -45.63 -11.19 -29.78
CA ASP A 16 -45.29 -9.83 -29.38
C ASP A 16 -43.90 -9.82 -28.73
N GLY A 17 -42.91 -9.39 -29.52
CA GLY A 17 -41.52 -9.31 -29.09
C GLY A 17 -41.30 -8.42 -27.87
N ARG A 18 -42.22 -7.50 -27.57
CA ARG A 18 -42.12 -6.64 -26.37
C ARG A 18 -42.45 -7.42 -25.11
N ILE A 19 -43.51 -8.24 -25.12
CA ILE A 19 -43.92 -9.05 -23.96
C ILE A 19 -42.90 -10.15 -23.71
N CYS A 20 -42.53 -10.89 -24.77
CA CYS A 20 -41.55 -11.98 -24.67
C CYS A 20 -40.16 -11.45 -24.27
N GLY A 21 -39.74 -10.31 -24.83
CA GLY A 21 -38.48 -9.65 -24.46
C GLY A 21 -38.48 -9.17 -23.01
N THR A 22 -39.58 -8.58 -22.51
CA THR A 22 -39.68 -8.14 -21.11
C THR A 22 -39.60 -9.31 -20.13
N ILE A 23 -40.32 -10.41 -20.41
CA ILE A 23 -40.26 -11.63 -19.58
C ILE A 23 -38.84 -12.20 -19.58
N CYS A 24 -38.20 -12.31 -20.75
CA CYS A 24 -36.85 -12.83 -20.89
C CYS A 24 -35.82 -12.00 -20.10
N ILE A 25 -35.86 -10.66 -20.22
CA ILE A 25 -34.97 -9.76 -19.48
C ILE A 25 -35.21 -9.90 -17.97
N CYS A 26 -36.46 -9.88 -17.51
CA CYS A 26 -36.76 -10.02 -16.08
C CYS A 26 -36.32 -11.39 -15.53
N GLN A 27 -36.50 -12.47 -16.30
CA GLN A 27 -36.00 -13.80 -15.91
C GLN A 27 -34.48 -13.83 -15.82
N MET A 28 -33.78 -13.28 -16.81
CA MET A 28 -32.33 -13.19 -16.80
C MET A 28 -31.82 -12.34 -15.62
N THR A 29 -32.42 -11.17 -15.37
CA THR A 29 -32.08 -10.31 -14.25
C THR A 29 -32.33 -10.98 -12.90
N ALA A 30 -33.44 -11.72 -12.73
CA ALA A 30 -33.72 -12.46 -11.51
C ALA A 30 -32.66 -13.56 -11.25
N VAL A 31 -32.31 -14.33 -12.28
CA VAL A 31 -31.27 -15.37 -12.16
C VAL A 31 -29.92 -14.75 -11.84
N LEU A 32 -29.48 -13.74 -12.60
CA LEU A 32 -28.18 -13.09 -12.36
C LEU A 32 -28.11 -12.41 -11.00
N SER A 33 -29.18 -11.78 -10.53
CA SER A 33 -29.23 -11.15 -9.20
C SER A 33 -29.14 -12.20 -8.09
N SER A 34 -29.80 -13.36 -8.25
CA SER A 34 -29.71 -14.47 -7.28
C SER A 34 -28.29 -15.03 -7.18
N VAL A 35 -27.63 -15.26 -8.32
CA VAL A 35 -26.24 -15.70 -8.37
C VAL A 35 -25.31 -14.65 -7.75
N ALA A 36 -25.51 -13.36 -8.09
CA ALA A 36 -24.74 -12.27 -7.51
C ALA A 36 -24.84 -12.24 -5.98
N LEU A 37 -26.03 -12.39 -5.39
CA LEU A 37 -26.19 -12.42 -3.92
C LEU A 37 -25.38 -13.55 -3.25
N VAL A 38 -25.36 -14.75 -3.85
CA VAL A 38 -24.59 -15.89 -3.32
C VAL A 38 -23.09 -15.59 -3.34
N TYR A 39 -22.56 -15.08 -4.47
CA TYR A 39 -21.14 -14.75 -4.58
C TYR A 39 -20.73 -13.58 -3.68
N LEU A 40 -21.54 -12.51 -3.64
CA LEU A 40 -21.29 -11.34 -2.80
C LEU A 40 -21.36 -11.67 -1.30
N THR A 41 -22.05 -12.74 -0.92
CA THR A 41 -22.06 -13.20 0.47
C THR A 41 -20.65 -13.56 0.94
N VAL A 42 -19.90 -14.31 0.12
CA VAL A 42 -18.52 -14.72 0.46
C VAL A 42 -17.54 -13.60 0.19
N ALA A 43 -17.71 -12.84 -0.89
CA ALA A 43 -16.77 -11.82 -1.31
C ALA A 43 -16.85 -10.51 -0.52
N ILE A 44 -18.03 -10.11 -0.04
CA ILE A 44 -18.25 -8.79 0.59
C ILE A 44 -18.97 -8.92 1.95
N TYR A 45 -20.08 -9.67 2.04
CA TYR A 45 -20.90 -9.69 3.26
C TYR A 45 -20.15 -10.26 4.47
N MET A 46 -19.52 -11.44 4.32
CA MET A 46 -18.74 -12.06 5.39
C MET A 46 -17.53 -11.20 5.82
N PRO A 47 -16.66 -10.73 4.91
CA PRO A 47 -15.56 -9.84 5.27
C PRO A 47 -16.03 -8.53 5.93
N SER A 48 -17.08 -7.90 5.41
CA SER A 48 -17.63 -6.65 5.97
C SER A 48 -18.16 -6.86 7.39
N THR A 49 -18.89 -7.95 7.63
CA THR A 49 -19.40 -8.27 8.97
C THR A 49 -18.25 -8.48 9.97
N ARG A 50 -17.18 -9.17 9.56
CA ARG A 50 -15.97 -9.32 10.38
C ARG A 50 -15.30 -7.97 10.66
N ALA A 51 -15.24 -7.08 9.67
CA ALA A 51 -14.68 -5.75 9.84
C ALA A 51 -15.46 -4.93 10.87
N PHE A 52 -16.80 -4.94 10.82
CA PHE A 52 -17.65 -4.26 11.81
C PHE A 52 -17.52 -4.85 13.22
N GLN A 53 -17.27 -6.17 13.33
CA GLN A 53 -17.10 -6.85 14.61
C GLN A 53 -15.66 -6.85 15.13
N SER A 54 -14.69 -6.38 14.33
CA SER A 54 -13.26 -6.49 14.66
C SER A 54 -12.84 -5.60 15.84
N GLY A 55 -13.59 -4.53 16.12
CA GLY A 55 -13.24 -3.56 17.17
C GLY A 55 -11.95 -2.78 16.88
N ILE A 56 -11.48 -2.79 15.64
CA ILE A 56 -10.32 -2.00 15.20
C ILE A 56 -10.71 -0.53 15.12
N SER A 57 -9.85 0.34 15.68
CA SER A 57 -10.03 1.79 15.60
C SER A 57 -9.73 2.29 14.19
N GLU A 58 -10.52 3.24 13.69
CA GLU A 58 -10.25 3.95 12.42
C GLU A 58 -9.14 4.99 12.53
N VAL A 59 -8.70 5.33 13.75
CA VAL A 59 -7.58 6.25 13.95
C VAL A 59 -6.28 5.45 13.89
N PRO A 60 -5.39 5.70 12.91
CA PRO A 60 -4.15 4.97 12.79
C PRO A 60 -3.18 5.34 13.91
N VAL A 61 -2.45 4.32 14.35
CA VAL A 61 -1.25 4.46 15.18
C VAL A 61 -0.02 4.12 14.34
N MET A 62 1.18 4.12 14.93
CA MET A 62 2.40 3.85 14.17
C MET A 62 2.92 2.45 14.45
N CYS A 63 3.29 1.77 13.37
CA CYS A 63 3.97 0.49 13.41
C CYS A 63 5.41 0.65 12.91
N THR A 64 6.33 -0.05 13.57
CA THR A 64 7.74 -0.14 13.16
C THR A 64 8.11 -1.59 12.91
N THR A 65 8.59 -1.94 11.72
CA THR A 65 9.00 -3.32 11.42
C THR A 65 10.23 -3.73 12.22
N ILE A 66 10.12 -4.86 12.93
CA ILE A 66 11.20 -5.42 13.75
C ILE A 66 11.89 -6.62 13.09
N ARG A 67 11.12 -7.45 12.37
CA ARG A 67 11.64 -8.62 11.65
C ARG A 67 10.72 -8.99 10.50
N ALA A 68 11.31 -9.41 9.39
CA ALA A 68 10.62 -10.05 8.29
C ALA A 68 11.23 -11.44 8.07
N VAL A 69 10.42 -12.49 8.22
CA VAL A 69 10.91 -13.88 8.16
C VAL A 69 10.21 -14.62 7.03
N ASN A 70 11.00 -15.28 6.19
CA ASN A 70 10.50 -16.24 5.20
C ASN A 70 10.38 -17.60 5.88
N ALA A 71 9.18 -18.21 5.84
CA ALA A 71 8.91 -19.51 6.43
C ALA A 71 8.24 -20.44 5.40
N ASP A 72 8.64 -21.70 5.33
CA ASP A 72 8.20 -22.63 4.27
C ASP A 72 6.83 -23.27 4.53
N ASN A 73 6.42 -23.37 5.81
CA ASN A 73 5.12 -23.92 6.19
C ASN A 73 4.48 -23.02 7.26
N CYS A 74 3.62 -22.12 6.80
CA CYS A 74 3.04 -21.09 7.63
C CYS A 74 1.61 -21.38 8.06
N GLU A 75 1.32 -21.19 9.35
CA GLU A 75 -0.08 -21.08 9.82
C GLU A 75 -0.72 -19.75 9.44
N TRP A 76 0.09 -18.70 9.25
CA TRP A 76 -0.33 -17.36 8.85
C TRP A 76 0.78 -16.67 8.06
N GLY A 77 0.40 -15.76 7.17
CA GLY A 77 1.31 -14.88 6.43
C GLY A 77 0.79 -13.44 6.45
N SER A 78 1.69 -12.48 6.23
CA SER A 78 1.36 -11.05 6.28
C SER A 78 0.50 -10.61 5.09
N CYS A 79 0.77 -11.22 3.93
CA CYS A 79 -0.01 -11.06 2.71
C CYS A 79 0.04 -12.36 1.90
N GLY A 80 -1.12 -12.85 1.49
CA GLY A 80 -1.27 -13.95 0.54
C GLY A 80 -2.07 -13.54 -0.69
N GLU A 81 -1.67 -14.02 -1.84
CA GLU A 81 -2.48 -13.94 -3.06
C GLU A 81 -3.56 -15.04 -2.99
N TRP A 82 -4.80 -14.71 -3.36
CA TRP A 82 -5.97 -15.60 -3.39
C TRP A 82 -6.50 -16.03 -2.02
N CYS A 83 -7.44 -15.26 -1.46
CA CYS A 83 -8.06 -15.49 -0.15
C CYS A 83 -8.84 -16.80 0.03
N LEU A 84 -9.21 -17.47 -1.06
CA LEU A 84 -9.94 -18.75 -0.99
C LEU A 84 -9.02 -19.93 -0.68
N SER A 85 -7.72 -19.80 -0.95
CA SER A 85 -6.72 -20.82 -0.68
C SER A 85 -6.22 -20.66 0.75
N LYS A 86 -6.18 -21.75 1.52
CA LYS A 86 -5.41 -21.73 2.77
C LYS A 86 -3.95 -21.48 2.43
N THR A 87 -3.29 -20.65 3.23
CA THR A 87 -1.83 -20.46 3.15
C THR A 87 -1.16 -21.79 3.48
N SER A 88 -0.84 -22.57 2.44
CA SER A 88 -0.10 -23.82 2.55
C SER A 88 1.09 -23.71 1.61
N GLY A 89 2.25 -23.33 2.14
CA GLY A 89 3.46 -23.07 1.37
C GLY A 89 4.32 -21.95 1.96
N PRO A 90 5.37 -21.53 1.22
CA PRO A 90 6.27 -20.50 1.67
C PRO A 90 5.55 -19.16 1.82
N CYS A 91 5.74 -18.50 2.95
CA CYS A 91 5.13 -17.23 3.26
C CYS A 91 6.10 -16.29 3.98
N VAL A 92 5.76 -14.99 3.99
CA VAL A 92 6.51 -13.97 4.71
C VAL A 92 5.72 -13.48 5.92
N GLN A 93 6.36 -13.54 7.08
CA GLN A 93 5.83 -13.12 8.38
C GLN A 93 6.55 -11.85 8.82
N ILE A 94 5.82 -10.73 8.82
CA ILE A 94 6.29 -9.43 9.25
C ILE A 94 5.77 -9.20 10.66
N HIS A 95 6.71 -8.93 11.55
CA HIS A 95 6.41 -8.54 12.91
C HIS A 95 6.77 -7.08 13.10
N VAL A 96 5.93 -6.39 13.87
CA VAL A 96 6.04 -4.96 14.09
C VAL A 96 5.93 -4.62 15.57
N ASN A 97 6.61 -3.56 15.98
CA ASN A 97 6.33 -2.84 17.22
C ASN A 97 5.13 -1.94 16.97
N LEU A 98 4.10 -2.09 17.81
CA LEU A 98 2.94 -1.21 17.82
C LEU A 98 3.18 -0.09 18.82
N ARG A 99 3.11 1.17 18.38
CA ARG A 99 3.30 2.34 19.24
C ARG A 99 2.30 3.45 18.97
N LYS A 100 2.10 4.32 19.95
CA LYS A 100 1.34 5.56 19.79
C LYS A 100 2.05 6.52 18.82
N ASN A 101 1.28 7.46 18.28
CA ASN A 101 1.81 8.55 17.46
C ASN A 101 2.71 9.46 18.31
N GLY A 102 3.82 9.89 17.72
CA GLY A 102 4.69 10.92 18.27
C GLY A 102 4.13 12.32 18.06
N SER A 103 4.97 13.32 18.28
CA SER A 103 4.57 14.73 18.14
C SER A 103 4.67 15.22 16.69
N THR A 104 3.86 16.21 16.34
CA THR A 104 3.98 16.93 15.07
C THR A 104 4.65 18.28 15.30
N ILE A 105 5.75 18.54 14.61
CA ILE A 105 6.58 19.72 14.79
C ILE A 105 6.53 20.57 13.53
N LEU A 106 6.18 21.84 13.68
CA LEU A 106 6.22 22.85 12.63
C LEU A 106 7.51 23.66 12.76
N LEU A 107 8.30 23.68 11.70
CA LEU A 107 9.49 24.51 11.57
C LEU A 107 9.16 25.76 10.75
N ALA A 108 9.39 26.94 11.34
CA ALA A 108 9.10 28.22 10.70
C ALA A 108 10.37 28.90 10.16
N ASN A 109 10.20 29.68 9.09
CA ASN A 109 11.24 30.51 8.47
C ASN A 109 12.53 29.73 8.13
N CYS A 110 12.35 28.53 7.55
CA CYS A 110 13.46 27.68 7.14
C CYS A 110 14.13 28.16 5.85
N THR A 111 15.46 28.21 5.85
CA THR A 111 16.31 28.59 4.72
C THR A 111 17.42 27.55 4.54
N ASN A 112 18.07 27.57 3.36
CA ASN A 112 19.23 26.72 3.07
C ASN A 112 18.94 25.22 3.32
N THR A 113 17.78 24.74 2.89
CA THR A 113 17.35 23.35 3.08
C THR A 113 18.13 22.39 2.20
N THR A 114 18.54 21.26 2.76
CA THR A 114 19.16 20.14 2.04
C THR A 114 18.43 18.85 2.42
N ASN A 115 17.99 18.11 1.42
CA ASN A 115 17.40 16.79 1.61
C ASN A 115 18.30 15.75 0.94
N LYS A 116 18.92 14.88 1.74
CA LYS A 116 19.81 13.83 1.24
C LYS A 116 19.21 12.47 1.57
N THR A 117 19.00 11.65 0.54
CA THR A 117 18.59 10.25 0.72
C THR A 117 19.82 9.37 0.72
N CYS A 118 20.04 8.66 1.82
CA CYS A 118 21.11 7.69 1.99
C CYS A 118 20.58 6.30 1.65
N TYR A 119 20.50 5.98 0.36
CA TYR A 119 20.06 4.64 -0.09
C TYR A 119 20.95 3.55 0.52
N GLY A 120 20.35 2.47 1.03
CA GLY A 120 21.06 1.20 1.16
C GLY A 120 20.97 0.38 -0.14
N ILE A 121 21.31 -0.90 -0.08
CA ILE A 121 21.21 -1.77 -1.26
C ILE A 121 19.73 -2.11 -1.50
N ASP A 122 19.27 -1.83 -2.71
CA ASP A 122 18.07 -2.45 -3.27
C ASP A 122 18.47 -3.79 -3.91
N GLN A 123 18.21 -4.90 -3.21
CA GLN A 123 18.61 -6.23 -3.69
C GLN A 123 17.90 -6.65 -4.99
N GLU A 124 16.75 -6.05 -5.34
CA GLU A 124 16.01 -6.40 -6.55
C GLU A 124 16.61 -5.73 -7.78
N ASN A 125 16.90 -4.44 -7.68
CA ASN A 125 17.44 -3.63 -8.78
C ASN A 125 18.98 -3.63 -8.84
N ALA A 126 19.66 -4.08 -7.79
CA ALA A 126 21.12 -4.15 -7.81
C ALA A 126 21.63 -5.08 -8.90
N LYS A 127 22.76 -4.71 -9.51
CA LYS A 127 23.40 -5.49 -10.57
C LYS A 127 23.89 -6.83 -10.03
N LYS A 128 23.14 -7.90 -10.33
CA LYS A 128 23.48 -9.28 -10.00
C LYS A 128 24.45 -9.83 -11.03
N SER A 129 25.64 -10.23 -10.59
CA SER A 129 26.66 -10.88 -11.41
C SER A 129 26.63 -12.38 -11.14
N LYS A 130 26.33 -13.18 -12.17
CA LYS A 130 26.26 -14.65 -12.06
C LYS A 130 27.64 -15.25 -12.31
N CYS A 131 28.31 -15.71 -11.25
CA CYS A 131 29.64 -16.29 -11.38
C CYS A 131 29.64 -17.62 -12.15
N ILE A 132 28.51 -18.32 -12.18
CA ILE A 132 28.32 -19.53 -13.01
C ILE A 132 28.44 -19.22 -14.50
N ALA A 133 28.10 -18.01 -14.93
CA ALA A 133 28.13 -17.56 -16.33
C ALA A 133 29.42 -16.78 -16.69
N ASP A 134 30.49 -16.93 -15.91
CA ASP A 134 31.77 -16.20 -16.07
C ASP A 134 31.66 -14.67 -15.95
N GLU A 135 30.54 -14.13 -15.48
CA GLU A 135 30.33 -12.67 -15.29
C GLU A 135 31.22 -12.08 -14.19
N CYS A 136 31.77 -12.94 -13.33
CA CYS A 136 32.59 -12.51 -12.18
C CYS A 136 34.07 -12.26 -12.51
N ARG A 137 34.48 -12.39 -13.78
CA ARG A 137 35.88 -12.26 -14.21
C ARG A 137 36.49 -10.88 -14.00
N ASN A 138 35.67 -9.82 -13.94
CA ASN A 138 36.13 -8.44 -13.81
C ASN A 138 35.53 -7.69 -12.62
N LEU A 139 35.07 -8.42 -11.59
CA LEU A 139 34.56 -7.79 -10.37
C LEU A 139 35.68 -7.06 -9.65
N THR A 140 35.40 -5.81 -9.29
CA THR A 140 36.30 -4.96 -8.50
C THR A 140 35.44 -4.19 -7.51
N GLY A 141 35.82 -4.25 -6.23
CA GLY A 141 35.03 -3.72 -5.11
C GLY A 141 34.52 -4.82 -4.19
N THR A 142 33.58 -4.46 -3.30
CA THR A 142 32.98 -5.36 -2.32
C THR A 142 31.67 -5.94 -2.85
N PHE A 143 31.50 -7.25 -2.68
CA PHE A 143 30.34 -7.99 -3.14
C PHE A 143 29.75 -8.84 -2.03
N ASN A 144 28.42 -8.90 -1.95
CA ASN A 144 27.72 -9.90 -1.17
C ASN A 144 27.25 -11.00 -2.11
N CYS A 145 27.75 -12.21 -1.90
CA CYS A 145 27.50 -13.35 -2.77
C CYS A 145 26.68 -14.42 -2.05
N SER A 146 25.71 -15.00 -2.74
CA SER A 146 24.97 -16.16 -2.27
C SER A 146 24.75 -17.14 -3.40
N SER A 147 25.11 -18.41 -3.18
CA SER A 147 24.95 -19.50 -4.15
C SER A 147 25.47 -19.18 -5.56
N GLY A 148 26.62 -18.49 -5.64
CA GLY A 148 27.26 -18.12 -6.92
C GLY A 148 26.64 -16.94 -7.66
N VAL A 149 25.74 -16.18 -7.03
CA VAL A 149 25.26 -14.86 -7.49
C VAL A 149 25.83 -13.79 -6.58
N CYS A 150 26.53 -12.81 -7.15
CA CYS A 150 27.16 -11.72 -6.41
C CYS A 150 26.50 -10.37 -6.70
N ILE A 151 26.19 -9.62 -5.66
CA ILE A 151 25.62 -8.27 -5.70
C ILE A 151 26.72 -7.27 -5.36
N ASN A 152 26.90 -6.23 -6.19
CA ASN A 152 27.85 -5.17 -5.90
C ASN A 152 27.33 -4.27 -4.76
N ILE A 153 28.10 -4.11 -3.70
CA ILE A 153 27.74 -3.30 -2.53
C ILE A 153 28.66 -2.09 -2.32
N THR A 154 29.70 -1.94 -3.15
CA THR A 154 30.78 -0.95 -3.02
C THR A 154 30.29 0.51 -2.97
N ASP A 155 29.20 0.82 -3.66
CA ASP A 155 28.67 2.18 -3.75
C ASP A 155 27.80 2.55 -2.54
N ALA A 156 27.19 1.56 -1.90
CA ALA A 156 26.29 1.76 -0.77
C ALA A 156 26.99 1.58 0.60
N PHE A 157 28.03 0.74 0.67
CA PHE A 157 28.69 0.35 1.91
C PHE A 157 30.21 0.54 1.86
N GLU A 158 30.75 0.94 3.00
CA GLU A 158 32.17 0.93 3.30
C GLU A 158 32.43 -0.08 4.42
N CYS A 159 33.10 -1.18 4.07
CA CYS A 159 33.40 -2.25 5.00
C CYS A 159 34.83 -2.15 5.51
N ILE A 160 34.99 -2.08 6.83
CA ILE A 160 36.28 -2.17 7.53
C ILE A 160 36.44 -3.62 8.00
N PHE A 161 37.53 -4.25 7.56
CA PHE A 161 37.85 -5.64 7.89
C PHE A 161 39.36 -5.85 8.01
N HIS A 162 39.75 -6.83 8.82
CA HIS A 162 41.16 -7.16 9.08
C HIS A 162 41.55 -8.54 8.56
N ASP A 163 40.64 -9.52 8.67
CA ASP A 163 40.90 -10.91 8.31
C ASP A 163 40.19 -11.28 6.99
N THR A 164 40.96 -11.81 6.04
CA THR A 164 40.43 -12.36 4.79
C THR A 164 40.90 -13.79 4.54
N ASP A 165 40.07 -14.56 3.85
CA ASP A 165 40.48 -15.84 3.29
C ASP A 165 41.49 -15.67 2.15
N PRO A 166 42.30 -16.71 1.86
CA PRO A 166 43.15 -16.71 0.69
C PRO A 166 42.37 -16.37 -0.60
N PRO A 167 42.94 -15.56 -1.50
CA PRO A 167 42.27 -15.09 -2.69
C PRO A 167 41.83 -16.23 -3.62
N LEU A 168 40.54 -16.22 -3.97
CA LEU A 168 39.92 -17.13 -4.93
C LEU A 168 39.78 -16.43 -6.27
N LYS A 169 40.18 -17.09 -7.36
CA LYS A 169 40.02 -16.53 -8.71
C LYS A 169 38.70 -16.98 -9.32
N CYS A 170 37.78 -16.04 -9.55
CA CYS A 170 36.44 -16.28 -10.09
C CYS A 170 36.40 -16.43 -11.63
N SER A 171 37.53 -16.76 -12.27
CA SER A 171 37.64 -16.94 -13.73
C SER A 171 38.07 -18.36 -14.06
N GLY A 172 37.25 -19.12 -14.80
CA GLY A 172 37.53 -20.53 -15.05
C GLY A 172 37.59 -20.89 -16.53
N ARG A 173 38.78 -21.23 -17.05
CA ARG A 173 38.89 -22.16 -18.19
C ARG A 173 38.39 -23.59 -17.86
N ARG A 174 37.88 -23.82 -16.64
CA ARG A 174 37.17 -25.03 -16.19
C ARG A 174 36.10 -24.63 -15.15
N GLY A 175 35.00 -24.08 -15.63
CA GLY A 175 33.89 -23.56 -14.81
C GLY A 175 33.04 -24.62 -14.10
N LYS A 176 33.62 -25.43 -13.21
CA LYS A 176 32.82 -26.27 -12.29
C LYS A 176 33.51 -26.36 -10.93
N ILE A 177 32.79 -25.91 -9.89
CA ILE A 177 32.94 -26.18 -8.44
C ILE A 177 33.35 -25.01 -7.54
N THR A 178 34.24 -24.06 -7.90
CA THR A 178 34.66 -23.03 -6.91
C THR A 178 33.69 -21.87 -6.68
N CYS A 179 32.83 -21.54 -7.66
CA CYS A 179 31.94 -20.37 -7.56
C CYS A 179 30.59 -20.66 -6.90
N ILE A 180 30.15 -21.93 -6.86
CA ILE A 180 28.89 -22.33 -6.22
C ILE A 180 28.99 -22.19 -4.70
N ASP A 181 30.20 -22.38 -4.16
CA ASP A 181 30.51 -22.26 -2.73
C ASP A 181 30.85 -20.83 -2.29
N ILE A 182 30.73 -19.83 -3.18
CA ILE A 182 30.93 -18.42 -2.84
C ILE A 182 29.68 -17.93 -2.13
N ASP A 183 29.75 -17.92 -0.81
CA ASP A 183 28.71 -17.42 0.08
C ASP A 183 29.32 -16.48 1.13
N GLY A 184 28.69 -15.31 1.30
CA GLY A 184 29.13 -14.24 2.20
C GLY A 184 29.73 -13.03 1.50
N LEU A 185 30.46 -12.21 2.26
CA LEU A 185 31.08 -10.98 1.78
C LEU A 185 32.47 -11.24 1.19
N PHE A 186 32.72 -10.65 0.02
CA PHE A 186 33.98 -10.77 -0.71
C PHE A 186 34.51 -9.40 -1.11
N ASN A 187 35.81 -9.21 -0.97
CA ASN A 187 36.53 -8.09 -1.57
C ASN A 187 37.22 -8.58 -2.85
N CYS A 188 36.83 -8.04 -3.99
CA CYS A 188 37.31 -8.47 -5.30
C CYS A 188 38.20 -7.40 -5.93
N ASN A 189 39.27 -7.84 -6.59
CA ASN A 189 40.09 -7.00 -7.45
C ASN A 189 40.34 -7.73 -8.78
N ARG A 190 39.74 -7.22 -9.87
CA ARG A 190 39.84 -7.79 -11.22
C ARG A 190 39.54 -9.30 -11.28
N GLY A 191 38.49 -9.73 -10.57
CA GLY A 191 38.04 -11.12 -10.53
C GLY A 191 38.82 -12.06 -9.60
N THR A 192 39.78 -11.54 -8.83
CA THR A 192 40.38 -12.25 -7.69
C THR A 192 39.69 -11.75 -6.42
N CYS A 193 38.98 -12.62 -5.72
CA CYS A 193 38.10 -12.29 -4.61
C CYS A 193 38.55 -12.98 -3.32
N GLU A 194 38.67 -12.20 -2.26
CA GLU A 194 39.01 -12.66 -0.92
C GLU A 194 37.74 -12.61 -0.05
N ARG A 195 37.40 -13.71 0.63
CA ARG A 195 36.25 -13.70 1.54
C ARG A 195 36.61 -12.90 2.79
N ILE A 196 35.76 -11.97 3.17
CA ILE A 196 35.90 -11.18 4.39
C ILE A 196 35.41 -12.03 5.56
N ARG A 197 36.27 -12.24 6.57
CA ARG A 197 35.91 -12.98 7.79
C ARG A 197 35.39 -12.04 8.87
N THR A 198 34.42 -12.52 9.65
CA THR A 198 34.00 -11.84 10.87
C THR A 198 35.13 -11.87 11.91
N PRO A 199 35.39 -10.77 12.63
CA PRO A 199 34.59 -9.56 12.70
C PRO A 199 34.94 -8.52 11.60
N TYR A 200 33.91 -7.96 10.98
CA TYR A 200 34.00 -6.80 10.09
C TYR A 200 32.86 -5.82 10.42
N ASN A 201 33.05 -4.54 10.12
CA ASN A 201 32.02 -3.52 10.26
C ASN A 201 31.73 -2.89 8.89
N CYS A 202 30.51 -3.07 8.38
CA CYS A 202 30.07 -2.45 7.13
C CYS A 202 29.12 -1.30 7.45
N ASP A 203 29.61 -0.07 7.29
CA ASP A 203 28.83 1.14 7.46
C ASP A 203 28.30 1.64 6.14
N ARG A 204 27.17 2.36 6.16
CA ARG A 204 26.67 3.01 4.94
C ARG A 204 27.65 4.11 4.52
N ARG A 205 27.99 4.15 3.24
CA ARG A 205 28.93 5.14 2.65
C ARG A 205 28.36 6.57 2.56
N CYS A 206 27.28 6.89 3.27
CA CYS A 206 26.66 8.22 3.21
C CYS A 206 27.45 9.24 4.06
N VAL A 207 28.64 9.62 3.61
CA VAL A 207 29.65 10.42 4.35
C VAL A 207 29.62 11.93 4.09
N ASP A 208 28.98 12.38 3.01
CA ASP A 208 28.97 13.80 2.62
C ASP A 208 27.66 14.52 3.01
N ILE A 209 27.22 14.43 4.27
CA ILE A 209 26.00 15.14 4.73
C ILE A 209 26.40 16.55 5.17
N PRO A 210 25.94 17.62 4.47
CA PRO A 210 26.37 19.00 4.75
C PRO A 210 25.64 19.58 5.96
N THR A 211 26.32 19.61 7.10
CA THR A 211 25.84 20.17 8.38
C THR A 211 26.24 21.63 8.56
N ARG A 212 27.08 22.19 7.67
CA ARG A 212 27.47 23.60 7.71
C ARG A 212 26.26 24.55 7.58
N ASN A 213 26.18 25.50 8.51
CA ASN A 213 25.10 26.49 8.60
C ASN A 213 23.71 25.82 8.60
N LYS A 214 23.56 24.79 9.44
CA LYS A 214 22.31 24.08 9.71
C LYS A 214 22.11 24.03 11.23
N ASN A 215 20.89 24.29 11.68
CA ASN A 215 20.49 24.19 13.07
C ASN A 215 19.34 23.18 13.28
N MET A 216 18.86 22.55 12.20
CA MET A 216 17.82 21.54 12.21
C MET A 216 18.29 20.29 11.47
N ILE A 217 18.17 19.12 12.12
CA ILE A 217 18.46 17.80 11.54
C ILE A 217 17.29 16.86 11.82
N LEU A 218 16.53 16.50 10.79
CA LEU A 218 15.43 15.56 10.90
C LEU A 218 15.73 14.28 10.11
N LEU A 219 15.63 13.13 10.78
CA LEU A 219 15.77 11.82 10.17
C LEU A 219 14.39 11.26 9.79
N SER A 220 14.20 10.85 8.54
CA SER A 220 12.97 10.21 8.05
C SER A 220 13.32 8.97 7.25
N GLY A 221 13.38 7.84 7.94
CA GLY A 221 13.84 6.57 7.36
C GLY A 221 15.27 6.72 6.85
N ASP A 222 15.47 6.53 5.54
CA ASP A 222 16.77 6.67 4.87
C ASP A 222 17.07 8.12 4.44
N LYS A 223 16.19 9.08 4.75
CA LYS A 223 16.35 10.49 4.37
C LYS A 223 16.83 11.30 5.57
N VAL A 224 17.78 12.20 5.29
CA VAL A 224 18.22 13.23 6.23
C VAL A 224 17.81 14.58 5.66
N TYR A 225 16.96 15.27 6.40
CA TYR A 225 16.52 16.62 6.12
C TYR A 225 17.29 17.58 7.02
N LEU A 226 18.02 18.50 6.41
CA LEU A 226 18.78 19.52 7.13
C LEU A 226 18.30 20.90 6.70
N SER A 227 18.13 21.82 7.64
CA SER A 227 17.75 23.19 7.32
C SER A 227 18.28 24.18 8.36
N GLN A 228 18.20 25.47 8.03
CA GLN A 228 18.39 26.57 8.97
C GLN A 228 17.03 27.20 9.24
N CYS A 229 16.42 26.97 10.39
CA CYS A 229 15.10 27.49 10.75
C CYS A 229 15.19 28.40 11.98
N GLU A 230 14.28 29.37 12.08
CA GLU A 230 14.25 30.34 13.19
C GLU A 230 13.70 29.69 14.47
N ARG A 231 12.63 28.92 14.36
CA ARG A 231 11.95 28.30 15.50
C ARG A 231 11.20 27.03 15.13
N ALA A 232 11.00 26.19 16.14
CA ALA A 232 10.18 24.98 16.07
C ALA A 232 9.02 25.08 17.06
N ILE A 233 7.83 24.66 16.61
CA ILE A 233 6.58 24.78 17.34
C ILE A 233 5.90 23.42 17.34
N ASP A 234 5.42 22.97 18.50
CA ASP A 234 4.55 21.79 18.56
C ASP A 234 3.15 22.16 18.07
N VAL A 235 2.62 21.42 17.09
CA VAL A 235 1.33 21.72 16.46
C VAL A 235 0.17 21.44 17.41
N GLN A 236 0.29 20.46 18.32
CA GLN A 236 -0.80 20.09 19.22
C GLN A 236 -1.01 21.11 20.33
N THR A 237 0.08 21.54 20.99
CA THR A 237 0.03 22.50 22.10
C THR A 237 0.18 23.95 21.65
N ASN A 238 0.55 24.18 20.38
CA ASN A 238 0.90 25.49 19.82
C ASN A 238 1.98 26.22 20.64
N ARG A 239 2.88 25.46 21.26
CA ARG A 239 3.97 25.96 22.10
C ARG A 239 5.27 25.94 21.31
N GLU A 240 6.04 27.01 21.45
CA GLU A 240 7.41 27.04 20.93
C GLU A 240 8.31 26.13 21.77
N ILE A 241 8.94 25.17 21.10
CA ILE A 241 9.77 24.12 21.73
C ILE A 241 11.26 24.43 21.58
N TRP A 242 11.64 25.14 20.52
CA TRP A 242 13.03 25.47 20.21
C TRP A 242 13.12 26.78 19.40
N HIS A 243 14.20 27.55 19.62
CA HIS A 243 14.50 28.81 18.95
C HIS A 243 15.99 28.91 18.61
N GLU A 244 16.33 29.58 17.52
CA GLU A 244 17.70 29.75 17.02
C GLU A 244 18.64 30.43 18.02
N ASP A 245 18.11 31.32 18.87
CA ASP A 245 18.87 32.06 19.90
C ASP A 245 19.55 31.14 20.93
N ARG A 246 19.12 29.88 21.07
CA ARG A 246 19.77 28.90 21.95
C ARG A 246 21.17 28.52 21.50
N GLY A 247 21.47 28.65 20.20
CA GLY A 247 22.77 28.33 19.61
C GLY A 247 23.09 26.83 19.54
N ASP A 248 22.17 25.96 19.93
CA ASP A 248 22.25 24.50 19.78
C ASP A 248 21.61 24.04 18.46
N VAL A 249 21.76 22.77 18.12
CA VAL A 249 21.21 22.15 16.91
C VAL A 249 20.11 21.18 17.32
N MET A 250 18.89 21.37 16.83
CA MET A 250 17.78 20.48 17.11
C MET A 250 17.85 19.24 16.21
N MET A 251 17.63 18.06 16.79
CA MET A 251 17.61 16.79 16.10
C MET A 251 16.41 15.92 16.51
N ALA A 252 15.74 15.30 15.54
CA ALA A 252 14.65 14.36 15.81
C ALA A 252 14.48 13.34 14.68
N SER A 253 13.78 12.22 14.95
CA SER A 253 13.43 11.22 13.94
C SER A 253 11.93 11.22 13.69
N CYS A 254 11.50 11.58 12.48
CA CYS A 254 10.09 11.74 12.12
C CYS A 254 9.68 10.75 11.03
N TYR A 255 8.40 10.36 11.00
CA TYR A 255 7.87 9.52 9.94
C TYR A 255 7.94 10.21 8.58
N GLY A 256 7.36 11.41 8.49
CA GLY A 256 7.26 12.18 7.26
C GLY A 256 7.56 13.66 7.47
N ILE A 257 8.09 14.29 6.42
CA ILE A 257 8.39 15.72 6.40
C ILE A 257 7.71 16.31 5.17
N PHE A 258 6.84 17.28 5.39
CA PHE A 258 5.98 17.87 4.38
C PHE A 258 6.15 19.39 4.36
N ASN A 259 6.11 19.99 3.19
CA ASN A 259 6.10 21.45 3.06
C ASN A 259 4.65 21.94 3.16
N SER A 260 4.40 22.85 4.08
CA SER A 260 3.11 23.50 4.31
C SER A 260 3.21 25.01 4.02
N THR A 261 2.08 25.71 4.03
CA THR A 261 2.04 27.17 3.84
C THR A 261 2.66 27.94 5.00
N LEU A 262 2.64 27.35 6.19
CA LEU A 262 3.17 27.94 7.43
C LEU A 262 4.64 27.61 7.68
N GLY A 263 5.24 26.72 6.87
CA GLY A 263 6.59 26.23 7.09
C GLY A 263 6.73 24.75 6.76
N VAL A 264 7.68 24.07 7.40
CA VAL A 264 7.95 22.65 7.18
C VAL A 264 7.35 21.86 8.33
N GLU A 265 6.41 20.97 8.02
CA GLU A 265 5.70 20.16 9.00
C GLU A 265 6.31 18.76 9.04
N ALA A 266 6.85 18.40 10.20
CA ALA A 266 7.41 17.08 10.48
C ALA A 266 6.43 16.30 11.35
N VAL A 267 5.97 15.14 10.85
CA VAL A 267 4.88 14.36 11.44
C VAL A 267 5.45 13.12 12.12
N ASP A 268 4.87 12.78 13.29
CA ASP A 268 5.24 11.61 14.10
C ASP A 268 6.75 11.58 14.43
N CYS A 269 7.20 12.66 15.05
CA CYS A 269 8.57 12.80 15.53
C CYS A 269 8.77 12.11 16.89
N ILE A 270 9.90 11.42 17.01
CA ILE A 270 10.38 10.68 18.18
C ILE A 270 11.87 10.96 18.39
N ASN A 271 12.37 10.66 19.59
CA ASN A 271 13.77 10.88 20.00
C ASN A 271 14.27 12.31 19.74
N GLY A 272 13.46 13.31 20.10
CA GLY A 272 13.86 14.71 20.00
C GLY A 272 14.98 15.04 20.97
N SER A 273 16.05 15.65 20.47
CA SER A 273 17.21 16.07 21.25
C SER A 273 17.80 17.38 20.75
N VAL A 274 18.61 18.01 21.59
CA VAL A 274 19.43 19.17 21.23
C VAL A 274 20.90 18.80 21.30
N LEU A 275 21.65 19.19 20.26
CA LEU A 275 23.06 18.90 20.08
C LEU A 275 23.89 20.17 20.22
N GLU A 276 25.04 20.04 20.86
CA GLU A 276 26.03 21.13 20.88
C GLU A 276 26.66 21.28 19.50
N LYS A 277 26.91 22.52 19.07
CA LYS A 277 27.41 22.82 17.72
C LYS A 277 28.78 22.19 17.45
N ASP A 278 29.62 22.07 18.48
CA ASP A 278 30.97 21.51 18.38
C ASP A 278 30.96 19.98 18.14
N LEU A 279 29.82 19.32 18.34
CA LEU A 279 29.65 17.89 18.10
C LEU A 279 29.57 17.57 16.59
N LEU A 280 29.25 18.57 15.76
CA LEU A 280 29.07 18.41 14.33
C LEU A 280 30.18 19.15 13.56
N THR A 281 30.86 18.43 12.67
CA THR A 281 31.76 19.00 11.67
C THR A 281 30.98 19.60 10.50
N ASP A 282 31.64 20.24 9.53
CA ASP A 282 30.99 20.79 8.32
C ASP A 282 30.30 19.72 7.46
N LEU A 283 30.85 18.51 7.48
CA LEU A 283 30.32 17.31 6.84
C LEU A 283 30.25 16.19 7.88
N THR A 284 29.19 15.38 7.83
CA THR A 284 28.99 14.23 8.71
C THR A 284 28.50 13.01 7.95
N ASN A 285 28.52 11.85 8.61
CA ASN A 285 28.04 10.59 8.05
C ASN A 285 26.69 10.15 8.67
N PHE A 286 25.94 9.31 7.94
CA PHE A 286 24.62 8.86 8.37
C PHE A 286 24.66 7.98 9.62
N THR A 287 25.69 7.13 9.75
CA THR A 287 25.86 6.26 10.93
C THR A 287 26.01 7.10 12.21
N TYR A 288 26.81 8.16 12.18
CA TYR A 288 27.01 9.05 13.33
C TYR A 288 25.73 9.81 13.68
N LEU A 289 25.00 10.34 12.68
CA LEU A 289 23.69 10.95 12.94
C LEU A 289 22.70 9.95 13.54
N SER A 290 22.66 8.72 13.05
CA SER A 290 21.78 7.67 13.59
C SER A 290 22.15 7.31 15.03
N TYR A 291 23.44 7.28 15.35
CA TYR A 291 23.94 7.10 16.71
C TYR A 291 23.50 8.26 17.60
N LEU A 292 23.73 9.52 17.18
CA LEU A 292 23.31 10.70 17.93
C LEU A 292 21.80 10.72 18.18
N ASN A 293 20.96 10.33 17.21
CA ASN A 293 19.51 10.26 17.39
C ASN A 293 19.07 9.33 18.53
N ILE A 294 19.83 8.27 18.82
CA ILE A 294 19.47 7.28 19.83
C ILE A 294 20.11 7.60 21.18
N PHE A 295 21.35 8.10 21.15
CA PHE A 295 22.19 8.27 22.34
C PHE A 295 22.39 9.73 22.77
N ALA A 296 21.76 10.71 22.10
CA ALA A 296 21.83 12.10 22.52
C ALA A 296 21.39 12.26 23.98
N THR A 297 22.20 13.00 24.73
CA THR A 297 22.09 13.08 26.19
C THR A 297 21.11 14.14 26.66
N LYS A 298 20.84 15.16 25.82
CA LYS A 298 19.93 16.27 26.14
C LYS A 298 18.63 16.13 25.35
N PRO A 299 17.52 15.73 26.00
CA PRO A 299 16.22 15.67 25.33
C PRO A 299 15.78 17.08 24.92
N LEU A 300 15.00 17.17 23.84
CA LEU A 300 14.45 18.43 23.35
C LEU A 300 13.50 19.08 24.36
N ASP A 301 12.74 18.25 25.07
CA ASP A 301 11.77 18.64 26.07
C ASP A 301 11.95 17.77 27.32
N GLU A 302 12.26 18.40 28.46
CA GLU A 302 12.45 17.71 29.75
C GLU A 302 11.19 16.97 30.20
N THR A 303 10.01 17.46 29.81
CA THR A 303 8.73 16.81 30.16
C THR A 303 8.45 15.58 29.32
N ARG A 304 9.27 15.29 28.29
CA ARG A 304 9.12 14.18 27.35
C ARG A 304 7.73 14.11 26.72
N MET A 305 7.09 15.26 26.51
CA MET A 305 5.81 15.31 25.81
C MET A 305 6.02 15.51 24.31
N VAL A 306 7.02 16.33 23.95
CA VAL A 306 7.36 16.59 22.54
C VAL A 306 8.53 15.71 22.10
N ALA A 307 8.32 15.00 21.00
CA ALA A 307 9.23 14.02 20.42
C ALA A 307 9.83 13.05 21.47
N PRO A 308 8.98 12.33 22.23
CA PRO A 308 9.45 11.42 23.26
C PRO A 308 10.33 10.28 22.72
N PRO A 309 11.09 9.61 23.60
CA PRO A 309 11.76 8.37 23.25
C PRO A 309 10.79 7.32 22.73
N GLU A 310 11.18 6.53 21.73
CA GLU A 310 10.30 5.52 21.13
C GLU A 310 9.73 4.53 22.15
N GLN A 311 10.54 4.15 23.15
CA GLN A 311 10.17 3.19 24.20
C GLN A 311 8.96 3.63 25.03
N ASP A 312 8.81 4.94 25.25
CA ASP A 312 7.72 5.52 26.04
C ASP A 312 6.37 5.47 25.29
N LEU A 313 6.39 5.24 23.97
CA LEU A 313 5.22 5.17 23.11
C LEU A 313 4.75 3.74 22.80
N ILE A 314 5.52 2.71 23.16
CA ILE A 314 5.23 1.32 22.78
C ILE A 314 3.96 0.82 23.48
N ILE A 315 3.03 0.28 22.69
CA ILE A 315 1.80 -0.41 23.13
C ILE A 315 2.05 -1.91 23.16
N ALA A 316 2.68 -2.47 22.13
CA ALA A 316 3.06 -3.87 22.05
C ALA A 316 4.41 -4.05 21.35
N ASN A 317 5.30 -4.85 21.96
CA ASN A 317 6.64 -5.15 21.43
C ASN A 317 6.64 -6.10 20.24
N GLU A 318 5.54 -6.82 20.00
CA GLU A 318 5.49 -7.75 18.89
C GLU A 318 4.03 -8.00 18.49
N SER A 319 3.68 -7.50 17.31
CA SER A 319 2.38 -7.71 16.68
C SER A 319 2.57 -8.28 15.28
N ARG A 320 1.64 -9.12 14.85
CA ARG A 320 1.59 -9.67 13.49
C ARG A 320 1.02 -8.62 12.56
N LEU A 321 1.77 -8.22 11.53
CA LEU A 321 1.27 -7.31 10.52
C LEU A 321 0.54 -8.09 9.42
N LEU A 322 -0.70 -7.71 9.14
CA LEU A 322 -1.48 -8.21 8.01
C LEU A 322 -1.81 -7.07 7.05
N ILE A 323 -1.91 -7.36 5.76
CA ILE A 323 -2.35 -6.34 4.78
C ILE A 323 -3.76 -5.82 5.11
N ASN A 324 -4.66 -6.71 5.49
CA ASN A 324 -6.04 -6.46 5.92
C ASN A 324 -6.45 -7.53 6.97
N LEU A 325 -7.71 -7.52 7.41
CA LEU A 325 -8.25 -8.49 8.37
C LEU A 325 -8.11 -9.97 7.96
N GLU A 326 -8.07 -10.26 6.65
CA GLU A 326 -7.97 -11.62 6.12
C GLU A 326 -6.52 -12.04 5.83
N GLY A 327 -5.60 -11.09 5.77
CA GLY A 327 -4.19 -11.33 5.43
C GLY A 327 -3.97 -11.67 3.95
N CYS A 328 -4.89 -11.32 3.05
CA CYS A 328 -4.82 -11.71 1.65
C CYS A 328 -5.51 -10.72 0.70
N VAL A 329 -5.19 -10.81 -0.58
CA VAL A 329 -5.79 -10.03 -1.67
C VAL A 329 -6.22 -10.93 -2.81
N ASN A 330 -7.24 -10.50 -3.56
CA ASN A 330 -7.79 -11.25 -4.70
C ASN A 330 -7.50 -10.55 -6.05
N THR A 331 -6.51 -9.66 -6.10
CA THR A 331 -6.19 -8.90 -7.32
C THR A 331 -4.95 -9.47 -7.99
N LEU A 332 -4.89 -9.40 -9.32
CA LEU A 332 -3.70 -9.79 -10.11
C LEU A 332 -2.67 -8.65 -10.20
N ARG A 333 -2.61 -7.75 -9.22
CA ARG A 333 -1.81 -6.51 -9.27
C ARG A 333 -0.48 -6.59 -8.53
N GLU A 334 -0.01 -7.78 -8.17
CA GLU A 334 1.19 -7.98 -7.35
C GLU A 334 1.18 -7.16 -6.04
N GLU A 335 0.01 -6.91 -5.45
CA GLU A 335 -0.11 -6.05 -4.27
C GLU A 335 0.66 -6.64 -3.07
N CYS A 336 0.72 -7.97 -2.93
CA CYS A 336 1.51 -8.57 -1.85
C CYS A 336 3.00 -8.33 -2.04
N LYS A 337 3.50 -8.29 -3.27
CA LYS A 337 4.92 -8.01 -3.54
C LYS A 337 5.26 -6.57 -3.15
N GLU A 338 4.42 -5.62 -3.55
CA GLU A 338 4.59 -4.21 -3.17
C GLU A 338 4.50 -4.02 -1.64
N PHE A 339 3.53 -4.68 -1.01
CA PHE A 339 3.36 -4.70 0.44
C PHE A 339 4.61 -5.23 1.16
N LEU A 340 5.15 -6.37 0.73
CA LEU A 340 6.35 -6.93 1.35
C LEU A 340 7.58 -6.04 1.13
N HIS A 341 7.69 -5.39 -0.02
CA HIS A 341 8.77 -4.45 -0.31
C HIS A 341 8.69 -3.18 0.55
N GLU A 342 7.48 -2.64 0.78
CA GLU A 342 7.26 -1.43 1.57
C GLU A 342 7.40 -1.69 3.07
N TYR A 343 6.72 -2.71 3.59
CA TYR A 343 6.58 -2.99 5.02
C TYR A 343 7.59 -4.00 5.56
N GLY A 344 8.26 -4.78 4.70
CA GLY A 344 9.20 -5.83 5.10
C GLY A 344 10.59 -5.34 5.52
N LYS A 345 10.85 -4.03 5.51
CA LYS A 345 12.17 -3.46 5.86
C LYS A 345 12.40 -3.52 7.37
N ASP A 346 13.14 -4.52 7.82
CA ASP A 346 13.49 -4.75 9.24
C ASP A 346 14.84 -4.13 9.66
N GLY A 347 15.59 -3.62 8.69
CA GLY A 347 16.91 -3.02 8.87
C GLY A 347 18.08 -4.01 8.83
N SER A 348 17.83 -5.28 8.51
CA SER A 348 18.87 -6.30 8.31
C SER A 348 19.79 -5.96 7.13
N ASP A 349 19.26 -5.32 6.08
CA ASP A 349 20.03 -4.83 4.92
C ASP A 349 20.75 -3.50 5.18
N HIS A 350 20.94 -3.16 6.46
CA HIS A 350 21.32 -1.86 6.97
C HIS A 350 20.41 -0.71 6.54
N ASN A 351 19.29 -0.94 5.85
CA ASN A 351 18.25 0.05 5.56
C ASN A 351 17.54 0.53 6.84
N ALA A 352 16.86 1.68 6.80
CA ALA A 352 16.06 2.11 7.94
C ALA A 352 14.86 1.18 8.07
N ARG A 353 14.46 0.89 9.32
CA ARG A 353 13.23 0.13 9.59
C ARG A 353 12.03 0.85 8.99
N ALA A 354 11.12 0.10 8.37
CA ALA A 354 9.86 0.65 7.89
C ALA A 354 9.05 1.16 9.08
N ARG A 355 8.64 2.42 9.01
CA ARG A 355 7.67 3.04 9.92
C ARG A 355 6.48 3.48 9.10
N PHE A 356 5.26 3.19 9.56
CA PHE A 356 4.05 3.45 8.80
C PHE A 356 2.81 3.44 9.70
N PRO A 357 1.73 4.11 9.28
CA PRO A 357 0.46 4.06 9.97
C PRO A 357 -0.17 2.66 9.87
N CYS A 358 -0.70 2.16 10.98
CA CYS A 358 -1.36 0.87 11.09
C CYS A 358 -2.56 0.96 12.06
N TYR A 359 -3.45 -0.02 11.97
CA TYR A 359 -4.67 -0.07 12.77
C TYR A 359 -4.68 -1.33 13.63
N TYR A 360 -5.26 -1.22 14.82
CA TYR A 360 -5.33 -2.31 15.80
C TYR A 360 -6.64 -2.25 16.59
N ALA A 361 -6.98 -3.35 17.23
CA ALA A 361 -8.08 -3.42 18.19
C ALA A 361 -7.51 -3.33 19.61
N GLU A 362 -8.09 -2.47 20.47
CA GLU A 362 -7.66 -2.37 21.87
C GLU A 362 -7.82 -3.69 22.64
N SER A 363 -8.79 -4.52 22.24
CA SER A 363 -9.02 -5.85 22.80
C SER A 363 -7.98 -6.89 22.37
N ASN A 364 -7.26 -6.66 21.25
CA ASN A 364 -6.27 -7.59 20.73
C ASN A 364 -5.14 -6.83 20.00
N THR A 365 -4.05 -6.58 20.74
CA THR A 365 -2.85 -5.92 20.21
C THR A 365 -1.90 -6.87 19.47
N GLY A 366 -2.17 -8.18 19.46
CA GLY A 366 -1.31 -9.18 18.81
C GLY A 366 -1.38 -9.19 17.28
N VAL A 367 -2.38 -8.52 16.70
CA VAL A 367 -2.58 -8.42 15.26
C VAL A 367 -2.85 -6.96 14.90
N VAL A 368 -2.20 -6.49 13.85
CA VAL A 368 -2.36 -5.14 13.31
C VAL A 368 -2.53 -5.21 11.80
N VAL A 369 -3.29 -4.28 11.25
CA VAL A 369 -3.58 -4.23 9.82
C VAL A 369 -3.06 -2.93 9.20
N SER A 370 -2.51 -3.02 7.99
CA SER A 370 -2.04 -1.83 7.26
C SER A 370 -3.19 -1.05 6.60
N ARG A 371 -4.21 -1.75 6.10
CA ARG A 371 -5.35 -1.17 5.40
C ARG A 371 -6.63 -1.44 6.20
N PHE A 372 -7.23 -0.38 6.71
CA PHE A 372 -8.53 -0.44 7.36
C PHE A 372 -9.29 0.83 7.06
N ASN A 373 -10.47 0.70 6.44
CA ASN A 373 -11.37 1.81 6.20
C ASN A 373 -12.82 1.31 6.25
N LEU A 374 -13.48 1.58 7.37
CA LEU A 374 -14.82 1.08 7.62
C LEU A 374 -15.87 1.87 6.83
N GLU A 375 -15.66 3.16 6.56
CA GLU A 375 -16.56 3.99 5.75
C GLU A 375 -16.67 3.45 4.31
N THR A 376 -15.53 3.17 3.68
CA THR A 376 -15.49 2.58 2.33
C THR A 376 -16.09 1.18 2.34
N THR A 377 -15.72 0.35 3.32
CA THR A 377 -16.27 -1.01 3.48
C THR A 377 -17.80 -0.98 3.63
N TYR A 378 -18.34 -0.02 4.39
CA TYR A 378 -19.77 0.16 4.58
C TYR A 378 -20.49 0.59 3.29
N LYS A 379 -19.90 1.52 2.52
CA LYS A 379 -20.44 1.96 1.23
C LYS A 379 -20.47 0.81 0.22
N GLU A 380 -19.39 0.05 0.12
CA GLU A 380 -19.30 -1.12 -0.76
C GLU A 380 -20.32 -2.20 -0.36
N PHE A 381 -20.43 -2.46 0.94
CA PHE A 381 -21.44 -3.36 1.50
C PHE A 381 -22.87 -2.95 1.14
N LEU A 382 -23.21 -1.66 1.30
CA LEU A 382 -24.55 -1.17 0.97
C LEU A 382 -24.86 -1.33 -0.52
N ILE A 383 -23.93 -0.97 -1.41
CA ILE A 383 -24.14 -1.10 -2.85
C ILE A 383 -24.29 -2.59 -3.23
N ALA A 384 -23.41 -3.44 -2.72
CA ALA A 384 -23.41 -4.88 -2.97
C ALA A 384 -24.67 -5.58 -2.45
N LEU A 385 -25.27 -5.08 -1.37
CA LEU A 385 -26.52 -5.63 -0.83
C LEU A 385 -27.74 -5.08 -1.58
N LEU A 386 -27.86 -3.75 -1.71
CA LEU A 386 -29.06 -3.10 -2.21
C LEU A 386 -29.28 -3.32 -3.71
N LEU A 387 -28.23 -3.19 -4.53
CA LEU A 387 -28.35 -3.28 -5.98
C LEU A 387 -28.93 -4.62 -6.45
N PRO A 388 -28.34 -5.79 -6.14
CA PRO A 388 -28.90 -7.07 -6.57
C PRO A 388 -30.22 -7.39 -5.86
N SER A 389 -30.42 -6.97 -4.62
CA SER A 389 -31.69 -7.21 -3.90
C SER A 389 -32.85 -6.47 -4.55
N ILE A 390 -32.68 -5.18 -4.89
CA ILE A 390 -33.70 -4.38 -5.57
C ILE A 390 -33.99 -4.94 -6.95
N LEU A 391 -32.95 -5.26 -7.74
CA LEU A 391 -33.12 -5.86 -9.06
C LEU A 391 -33.85 -7.21 -9.00
N PHE A 392 -33.53 -8.04 -8.01
CA PHE A 392 -34.22 -9.31 -7.78
C PHE A 392 -35.69 -9.10 -7.44
N VAL A 393 -36.00 -8.26 -6.45
CA VAL A 393 -37.39 -8.00 -6.02
C VAL A 393 -38.22 -7.40 -7.14
N VAL A 394 -37.71 -6.39 -7.84
CA VAL A 394 -38.41 -5.77 -8.97
C VAL A 394 -38.65 -6.79 -10.08
N SER A 395 -37.65 -7.59 -10.44
CA SER A 395 -37.79 -8.64 -11.47
C SER A 395 -38.79 -9.72 -11.07
N CYS A 396 -38.80 -10.16 -9.81
CA CYS A 396 -39.78 -11.13 -9.34
C CYS A 396 -41.20 -10.55 -9.35
N LEU A 397 -41.38 -9.30 -8.91
CA LEU A 397 -42.69 -8.64 -8.93
C LEU A 397 -43.23 -8.46 -10.34
N THR A 398 -42.39 -8.07 -11.31
CA THR A 398 -42.80 -7.96 -12.71
C THR A 398 -43.16 -9.31 -13.30
N LEU A 399 -42.42 -10.38 -12.98
CA LEU A 399 -42.75 -11.74 -13.44
C LEU A 399 -44.06 -12.26 -12.84
N ILE A 400 -44.32 -12.02 -11.55
CA ILE A 400 -45.60 -12.36 -10.91
C ILE A 400 -46.74 -11.59 -11.57
N PHE A 401 -46.53 -10.30 -11.85
CA PHE A 401 -47.51 -9.47 -12.55
C PHE A 401 -47.77 -10.00 -13.97
N CYS A 402 -46.74 -10.30 -14.74
CA CYS A 402 -46.87 -10.90 -16.08
C CYS A 402 -47.59 -12.26 -16.02
N GLN A 403 -47.28 -13.11 -15.04
CA GLN A 403 -47.98 -14.39 -14.87
C GLN A 403 -49.48 -14.21 -14.57
N ARG A 404 -49.85 -13.20 -13.79
CA ARG A 404 -51.25 -12.89 -13.44
C ARG A 404 -52.01 -12.23 -14.58
N THR A 405 -51.32 -11.49 -15.45
CA THR A 405 -51.94 -10.62 -16.45
C THR A 405 -51.82 -11.13 -17.88
N VAL A 406 -50.84 -11.96 -18.22
CA VAL A 406 -50.66 -12.47 -19.59
C VAL A 406 -51.43 -13.79 -19.76
N VAL A 407 -52.27 -13.85 -20.78
CA VAL A 407 -53.00 -15.05 -21.19
C VAL A 407 -52.59 -15.41 -22.62
N VAL A 408 -52.50 -16.71 -22.89
CA VAL A 408 -52.29 -17.23 -24.25
C VAL A 408 -53.66 -17.43 -24.88
N GLY A 409 -53.96 -16.68 -25.93
CA GLY A 409 -55.19 -16.86 -26.71
C GLY A 409 -55.13 -18.14 -27.56
N ASP A 410 -56.28 -18.54 -28.11
CA ASP A 410 -56.40 -19.73 -28.98
C ASP A 410 -55.55 -19.61 -30.27
N ASP A 411 -55.06 -18.40 -30.61
CA ASP A 411 -54.12 -18.13 -31.69
C ASP A 411 -52.63 -18.26 -31.28
N ALA A 412 -52.37 -18.85 -30.10
CA ALA A 412 -51.05 -19.00 -29.47
C ALA A 412 -50.28 -17.67 -29.29
N LYS A 413 -50.98 -16.53 -29.29
CA LYS A 413 -50.38 -15.20 -29.01
C LYS A 413 -50.60 -14.81 -27.56
N MET A 414 -49.56 -14.24 -26.96
CA MET A 414 -49.60 -13.66 -25.61
C MET A 414 -50.31 -12.29 -25.64
N ARG A 415 -51.30 -12.10 -24.78
CA ARG A 415 -52.05 -10.84 -24.63
C ARG A 415 -52.26 -10.52 -23.16
N PHE A 416 -52.34 -9.24 -22.82
CA PHE A 416 -52.76 -8.83 -21.48
C PHE A 416 -54.26 -9.08 -21.28
N LYS A 417 -54.62 -9.62 -20.11
CA LYS A 417 -55.97 -9.89 -19.65
C LYS A 417 -56.68 -8.56 -19.49
N GLY A 418 -57.48 -8.19 -20.48
CA GLY A 418 -58.27 -6.97 -20.44
C GLY A 418 -59.34 -7.06 -19.34
N THR A 419 -59.28 -6.16 -18.36
CA THR A 419 -60.53 -5.47 -17.99
C THR A 419 -60.50 -4.16 -18.76
N VAL A 420 -61.48 -4.00 -19.64
CA VAL A 420 -61.67 -2.83 -20.50
C VAL A 420 -61.73 -1.58 -19.61
N GLY A 421 -60.65 -0.81 -19.50
CA GLY A 421 -60.67 0.43 -18.72
C GLY A 421 -59.31 1.06 -18.40
N ALA A 422 -58.26 0.28 -18.12
CA ALA A 422 -57.01 0.87 -17.60
C ALA A 422 -55.95 1.25 -18.66
N LEU A 423 -56.07 0.76 -19.90
CA LEU A 423 -55.06 0.99 -20.94
C LEU A 423 -55.23 2.34 -21.67
N VAL A 424 -56.40 2.97 -21.57
CA VAL A 424 -56.69 4.28 -22.18
C VAL A 424 -55.98 5.44 -21.43
N SER A 425 -55.59 5.24 -20.18
CA SER A 425 -54.92 6.27 -19.36
C SER A 425 -53.41 6.38 -19.57
N ILE A 426 -52.74 5.34 -20.08
CA ILE A 426 -51.27 5.38 -20.28
C ILE A 426 -50.90 6.07 -21.59
N GLU A 427 -51.64 5.87 -22.67
CA GLU A 427 -51.40 6.58 -23.94
C GLU A 427 -51.75 8.07 -23.87
N LYS A 428 -52.74 8.45 -23.05
CA LYS A 428 -53.16 9.85 -22.90
C LYS A 428 -52.20 10.70 -22.06
N SER A 429 -51.29 10.08 -21.32
CA SER A 429 -50.29 10.78 -20.49
C SER A 429 -49.02 11.15 -21.27
N ALA A 430 -48.82 10.59 -22.48
CA ALA A 430 -47.65 10.87 -23.33
C ALA A 430 -47.91 11.92 -24.44
N SER A 431 -49.13 12.46 -24.53
CA SER A 431 -49.50 13.47 -25.54
C SER A 431 -50.17 14.68 -24.88
N GLY A 432 -49.37 15.53 -24.24
CA GLY A 432 -49.84 16.79 -23.66
C GLY A 432 -48.74 17.84 -23.60
N ASN A 433 -48.83 18.80 -24.53
CA ASN A 433 -48.19 20.12 -24.58
C ASN A 433 -46.66 20.22 -24.81
N LEU A 434 -46.29 20.73 -25.99
CA LEU A 434 -45.57 22.01 -26.08
C LEU A 434 -46.12 22.80 -27.27
N GLY A 435 -46.61 24.00 -26.99
CA GLY A 435 -47.15 24.93 -27.97
C GLY A 435 -46.10 25.90 -28.52
N ASP A 436 -46.34 26.27 -29.77
CA ASP A 436 -46.33 27.62 -30.34
C ASP A 436 -45.02 28.39 -30.63
N ALA A 437 -45.17 29.31 -31.60
CA ALA A 437 -44.25 30.24 -32.25
C ALA A 437 -43.37 29.64 -33.39
N GLY A 438 -43.43 30.08 -34.65
CA GLY A 438 -44.12 31.22 -35.25
C GLY A 438 -43.26 31.80 -36.39
N GLY A 439 -43.82 31.87 -37.61
CA GLY A 439 -43.43 32.78 -38.70
C GLY A 439 -42.15 32.43 -39.49
N GLY A 440 -42.07 32.47 -40.81
CA GLY A 440 -43.02 32.86 -41.86
C GLY A 440 -42.29 32.79 -43.22
N ASN A 441 -43.04 32.38 -44.26
CA ASN A 441 -43.03 32.79 -45.69
C ASN A 441 -41.94 33.80 -46.14
N SER A 442 -41.33 33.76 -47.33
CA SER A 442 -41.69 33.20 -48.65
C SER A 442 -40.45 33.35 -49.56
N ALA A 443 -40.11 32.34 -50.37
CA ALA A 443 -40.27 32.29 -51.83
C ALA A 443 -39.06 32.74 -52.68
N MET A 444 -38.64 31.80 -53.55
CA MET A 444 -38.00 31.90 -54.87
C MET A 444 -36.63 32.59 -54.95
N ALA A 445 -35.70 31.91 -55.64
CA ALA A 445 -34.34 32.39 -55.87
C ALA A 445 -34.32 33.66 -56.73
N LEU A 446 -33.41 34.58 -56.34
CA LEU A 446 -33.19 35.98 -56.78
C LEU A 446 -34.03 37.05 -56.07
#